data_AF-L7JXY6-F1
#
_entry.id   AF-L7JXY6-F1
#
_cell.length_a   1.000
_cell.length_b   1.000
_cell.length_c   1.000
_cell.angle_alpha   90.00
_cell.angle_beta   90.00
_cell.angle_gamma   90.00
#
_symmetry.space_group_name_H-M   'P 1'
#
loop_
_entity.id
_entity.type
_entity.pdbx_description
1 polymer ?
#
loop_
_entity_poly.entity_id
_entity_poly.type
_entity_poly.pdbx_seq_one_letter_code
_entity_poly.pdbx_strand_id
1 'polypeptide(L)'
;VRISTPSMTLHSKFKDFGEDFDLTTYINKKGYPDDISVLKAARNDLLGKRKDLEISILEEFIQNEDHFMNVLDNYSKVVKLKKEIKDNLASYKKLIMSLKERETITFVDDRKRDELQQKFTKFEDDMSLFLTEKRYLVDCVEVSVEHNNAERNGMVLLTNDFLFVGIKNVNKYKLLNVFSYDLVQMKMENDYLVVKVDPICLADSW
;
A
#
# COMPACT_ATOMS: atom_id res chain seq x y z
N VAL A 1 -9.72 16.06 12.66
CA VAL A 1 -9.56 16.73 13.97
C VAL A 1 -9.24 18.19 13.69
N ARG A 2 -10.14 19.13 14.00
CA ARG A 2 -9.85 20.57 13.87
C ARG A 2 -8.95 20.95 15.04
N ILE A 3 -7.72 21.37 14.73
CA ILE A 3 -6.78 21.92 15.71
C ILE A 3 -7.05 23.42 15.72
N SER A 4 -7.81 23.88 16.71
CA SER A 4 -7.90 25.30 17.05
C SER A 4 -6.64 25.68 17.83
N THR A 5 -5.72 26.39 17.19
CA THR A 5 -4.61 27.05 17.88
C THR A 5 -5.16 28.13 18.80
N PRO A 6 -4.82 28.14 20.10
CA PRO A 6 -5.06 29.32 20.92
C PRO A 6 -4.18 30.45 20.38
N SER A 7 -4.81 31.60 20.17
CA SER A 7 -4.12 32.87 19.92
C SER A 7 -3.19 33.13 21.10
N MET A 8 -1.87 33.03 20.90
CA MET A 8 -0.87 33.60 21.81
C MET A 8 -1.07 35.12 21.80
N THR A 9 -1.89 35.62 22.71
CA THR A 9 -1.86 37.03 23.09
C THR A 9 -0.49 37.32 23.68
N LEU A 10 0.39 37.92 22.87
CA LEU A 10 1.63 38.52 23.36
C LEU A 10 1.28 39.40 24.56
N HIS A 11 1.76 39.02 25.75
CA HIS A 11 1.60 39.85 26.93
C HIS A 11 2.23 41.22 26.66
N SER A 12 1.38 42.24 26.59
CA SER A 12 1.72 43.60 26.13
C SER A 12 2.73 44.34 27.01
N LYS A 13 3.22 43.71 28.10
CA LYS A 13 4.12 44.32 29.08
C LYS A 13 5.60 44.21 28.73
N PHE A 14 5.99 43.40 27.74
CA PHE A 14 7.40 43.09 27.46
C PHE A 14 7.84 43.30 26.01
N LYS A 15 7.05 44.05 25.22
CA LYS A 15 7.33 44.30 23.79
C LYS A 15 8.67 45.02 23.53
N ASP A 16 9.23 45.64 24.56
CA ASP A 16 10.48 46.43 24.48
C ASP A 16 11.76 45.61 24.70
N PHE A 17 11.64 44.33 25.10
CA PHE A 17 12.79 43.45 25.35
C PHE A 17 12.78 42.29 24.34
N GLY A 18 13.35 42.54 23.15
CA GLY A 18 13.59 41.50 22.14
C GLY A 18 14.88 40.69 22.43
N GLU A 19 15.18 39.70 21.57
CA GLU A 19 16.34 38.80 21.69
C GLU A 19 17.70 39.52 21.76
N ASP A 20 17.79 40.76 21.27
CA ASP A 20 19.00 41.60 21.26
C ASP A 20 18.84 42.90 22.08
N PHE A 21 18.59 42.78 23.38
CA PHE A 21 18.49 43.96 24.26
C PHE A 21 19.88 44.56 24.56
N ASP A 22 20.26 45.63 23.85
CA ASP A 22 21.45 46.42 24.17
C ASP A 22 21.18 47.45 25.28
N LEU A 23 21.66 47.11 26.47
CA LEU A 23 21.59 47.94 27.66
C LEU A 23 22.22 49.32 27.46
N THR A 24 23.30 49.40 26.67
CA THR A 24 24.06 50.63 26.42
C THR A 24 23.21 51.63 25.62
N THR A 25 22.60 51.14 24.54
CA THR A 25 21.70 51.94 23.70
C THR A 25 20.43 52.34 24.45
N TYR A 26 19.88 51.48 25.31
CA TYR A 26 18.69 51.80 26.12
C TYR A 26 18.95 52.93 27.13
N ILE A 27 20.07 52.86 27.87
CA ILE A 27 20.45 53.88 28.86
C ILE A 27 20.73 55.22 28.17
N ASN A 28 21.45 55.21 27.05
CA ASN A 28 21.78 56.42 26.29
C ASN A 28 20.53 57.07 25.67
N LYS A 29 19.56 56.28 25.21
CA LYS A 29 18.29 56.78 24.63
C LYS A 29 17.35 57.41 25.67
N LYS A 30 17.42 56.96 26.93
CA LYS A 30 16.60 57.48 28.03
C LYS A 30 17.13 58.79 28.64
N GLY A 31 18.32 59.24 28.23
CA GLY A 31 18.87 60.55 28.61
C GLY A 31 19.13 60.68 30.11
N TYR A 32 19.54 59.60 30.76
CA TYR A 32 19.89 59.66 32.18
C TYR A 32 21.17 60.50 32.36
N PRO A 33 21.15 61.58 33.17
CA PRO A 33 22.37 62.30 33.50
C PRO A 33 23.37 61.35 34.17
N ASP A 34 24.68 61.64 34.07
CA ASP A 34 25.80 60.91 34.70
C ASP A 34 25.78 60.96 36.25
N ASP A 35 24.59 60.86 36.85
CA ASP A 35 24.35 60.79 38.26
C ASP A 35 24.22 59.31 38.69
N ILE A 36 25.12 58.89 39.57
CA ILE A 36 25.20 57.54 40.13
C ILE A 36 23.86 57.12 40.76
N SER A 37 23.08 58.06 41.29
CA SER A 37 21.76 57.78 41.87
C SER A 37 20.74 57.31 40.82
N VAL A 38 20.77 57.92 39.64
CA VAL A 38 19.90 57.60 38.50
C VAL A 38 20.27 56.25 37.89
N LEU A 39 21.57 55.98 37.73
CA LEU A 39 22.06 54.67 37.27
C LEU A 39 21.72 53.54 38.26
N LYS A 40 21.78 53.80 39.57
CA LYS A 40 21.33 52.84 40.60
C LYS A 40 19.83 52.58 40.52
N ALA A 41 19.02 53.61 40.29
CA ALA A 41 17.58 53.46 40.12
C ALA A 41 17.23 52.63 38.87
N ALA A 42 17.88 52.92 37.74
CA ALA A 42 17.71 52.16 36.49
C ALA A 42 18.13 50.70 36.65
N ARG A 43 19.24 50.43 37.35
CA ARG A 43 19.68 49.06 37.66
C ARG A 43 18.65 48.30 38.51
N ASN A 44 18.09 48.94 39.53
CA ASN A 44 17.08 48.33 40.40
C ASN A 44 15.77 48.06 39.64
N ASP A 45 15.36 48.96 38.75
CA ASP A 45 14.21 48.77 37.85
C ASP A 45 14.41 47.56 36.92
N LEU A 46 15.59 47.45 36.30
CA LEU A 46 15.94 46.30 35.46
C LEU A 46 16.00 44.98 36.24
N LEU A 47 16.51 45.00 37.47
CA LEU A 47 16.49 43.83 38.35
C LEU A 47 15.07 43.42 38.73
N GLY A 48 14.17 44.39 38.95
CA GLY A 48 12.75 44.14 39.18
C GLY A 48 12.08 43.48 37.97
N LYS A 49 12.22 44.10 36.79
CA LYS A 49 11.68 43.57 35.53
C LYS A 49 12.20 42.16 35.20
N ARG A 50 13.47 41.88 35.50
CA ARG A 50 14.03 40.54 35.35
C ARG A 50 13.33 39.52 36.24
N LYS A 51 13.13 39.83 37.53
CA LYS A 51 12.43 38.94 38.45
C LYS A 51 10.98 38.71 38.02
N ASP A 52 10.31 39.75 37.57
CA ASP A 52 8.93 39.66 37.10
C ASP A 52 8.82 38.79 35.83
N LEU A 53 9.81 38.90 34.92
CA LEU A 53 9.89 38.04 33.74
C LEU A 53 10.15 36.58 34.12
N GLU A 54 11.08 36.33 35.04
CA GLU A 54 11.38 34.98 35.55
C GLU A 54 10.11 34.35 36.17
N ILE A 55 9.36 35.11 36.98
CA ILE A 55 8.09 34.67 37.58
C ILE A 55 7.05 34.42 36.49
N SER A 56 6.87 35.33 35.54
CA SER A 56 5.87 35.21 34.47
C SER A 56 6.11 33.98 33.59
N ILE A 57 7.37 33.66 33.26
CA ILE A 57 7.71 32.47 32.47
C ILE A 57 7.40 31.20 33.27
N LEU A 58 7.74 31.18 34.56
CA LEU A 58 7.45 30.06 35.45
C LEU A 58 5.94 29.84 35.59
N GLU A 59 5.17 30.90 35.80
CA GLU A 59 3.71 30.85 35.90
C GLU A 59 3.08 30.34 34.60
N GLU A 60 3.54 30.83 33.44
CA GLU A 60 3.06 30.36 32.14
C GLU A 60 3.38 28.88 31.90
N PHE A 61 4.56 28.43 32.30
CA PHE A 61 4.95 27.02 32.21
C PHE A 61 4.06 26.13 33.11
N ILE A 62 3.81 26.55 34.36
CA ILE A 62 2.96 25.83 35.31
C ILE A 62 1.51 25.82 34.82
N GLN A 63 0.99 26.94 34.34
CA GLN A 63 -0.39 27.03 33.84
C GLN A 63 -0.63 26.15 32.60
N ASN A 64 0.42 25.90 31.81
CA ASN A 64 0.34 25.07 30.61
C ASN A 64 0.97 23.66 30.80
N GLU A 65 1.25 23.25 32.05
CA GLU A 65 1.92 21.98 32.36
C GLU A 65 1.22 20.79 31.68
N ASP A 66 -0.11 20.71 31.82
CA ASP A 66 -0.91 19.64 31.22
C ASP A 66 -0.79 19.61 29.69
N HIS A 67 -0.68 20.77 29.04
CA HIS A 67 -0.50 20.84 27.59
C HIS A 67 0.86 20.24 27.19
N PHE A 68 1.94 20.61 27.88
CA PHE A 68 3.27 20.07 27.62
C PHE A 68 3.35 18.58 27.91
N MET A 69 2.74 18.12 29.02
CA MET A 69 2.69 16.70 29.37
C MET A 69 1.90 15.89 28.34
N ASN A 70 0.79 16.42 27.82
CA ASN A 70 0.03 15.81 26.73
C ASN A 70 0.83 15.72 25.42
N VAL A 71 1.62 16.75 25.08
CA VAL A 71 2.50 16.72 23.90
C VAL A 71 3.55 15.61 24.04
N LEU A 72 4.16 15.48 25.22
CA LEU A 72 5.15 14.43 25.50
C LEU A 72 4.54 13.03 25.46
N ASP A 73 3.35 12.84 26.03
CA ASP A 73 2.65 11.55 26.02
C ASP A 73 2.27 11.14 24.58
N ASN A 74 1.74 12.08 23.78
CA ASN A 74 1.43 11.83 22.39
C ASN A 74 2.68 11.49 21.57
N TYR A 75 3.79 12.19 21.80
CA TYR A 75 5.06 11.85 21.16
C TYR A 75 5.50 10.42 21.49
N SER A 76 5.42 10.02 22.76
CA SER A 76 5.73 8.65 23.21
C SER A 76 4.85 7.60 22.51
N LYS A 77 3.54 7.85 22.38
CA LYS A 77 2.62 6.98 21.64
C LYS A 77 2.99 6.85 20.16
N VAL A 78 3.32 7.95 19.50
CA VAL A 78 3.74 7.95 18.09
C VAL A 78 5.03 7.15 17.91
N VAL A 79 5.99 7.27 18.83
CA VAL A 79 7.23 6.49 18.81
C VAL A 79 6.94 4.98 18.96
N LYS A 80 6.03 4.59 19.85
CA LYS A 80 5.60 3.19 20.00
C LYS A 80 4.95 2.65 18.73
N LEU A 81 3.98 3.36 18.17
CA LEU A 81 3.32 2.98 16.91
C LEU A 81 4.31 2.85 15.75
N LYS A 82 5.26 3.78 15.63
CA LYS A 82 6.31 3.71 14.61
C LYS A 82 7.15 2.44 14.76
N LYS A 83 7.46 2.02 15.99
CA LYS A 83 8.18 0.77 16.27
C LYS A 83 7.35 -0.44 15.88
N GLU A 84 6.08 -0.51 16.29
CA GLU A 84 5.17 -1.61 15.92
C GLU A 84 5.01 -1.77 14.41
N ILE A 85 4.82 -0.67 13.68
CA ILE A 85 4.75 -0.69 12.22
C ILE A 85 6.03 -1.26 11.62
N LYS A 86 7.20 -0.85 12.13
CA LYS A 86 8.50 -1.34 11.65
C LYS A 86 8.67 -2.84 11.91
N ASP A 87 8.30 -3.30 13.09
CA ASP A 87 8.40 -4.71 13.51
C ASP A 87 7.43 -5.59 12.69
N ASN A 88 6.21 -5.12 12.46
CA ASN A 88 5.22 -5.79 11.60
C ASN A 88 5.70 -5.88 10.15
N LEU A 89 6.27 -4.78 9.61
CA LEU A 89 6.77 -4.75 8.24
C LEU A 89 7.98 -5.68 8.06
N ALA A 90 8.84 -5.80 9.07
CA ALA A 90 9.91 -6.80 9.08
C ALA A 90 9.36 -8.23 9.10
N SER A 91 8.30 -8.48 9.89
CA SER A 91 7.64 -9.78 10.00
C SER A 91 6.96 -10.19 8.70
N TYR A 92 6.22 -9.29 8.06
CA TYR A 92 5.62 -9.53 6.74
C TYR A 92 6.66 -9.79 5.67
N LYS A 93 7.77 -9.05 5.66
CA LYS A 93 8.87 -9.32 4.73
C LYS A 93 9.46 -10.72 4.92
N LYS A 94 9.68 -11.15 6.17
CA LYS A 94 10.15 -12.51 6.48
C LYS A 94 9.15 -13.57 6.02
N LEU A 95 7.85 -13.36 6.27
CA LEU A 95 6.78 -14.26 5.80
C LEU A 95 6.77 -14.36 4.28
N ILE A 96 6.80 -13.23 3.56
CA ILE A 96 6.84 -13.20 2.09
C ILE A 96 8.10 -13.89 1.57
N MET A 97 9.26 -13.67 2.19
CA MET A 97 10.49 -14.38 1.81
C MET A 97 10.37 -15.89 2.03
N SER A 98 9.82 -16.31 3.18
CA SER A 98 9.61 -17.74 3.46
C SER A 98 8.58 -18.39 2.54
N LEU A 99 7.57 -17.63 2.07
CA LEU A 99 6.63 -18.08 1.05
C LEU A 99 7.33 -18.19 -0.31
N LYS A 100 8.09 -17.17 -0.73
CA LYS A 100 8.88 -17.18 -1.98
C LYS A 100 9.93 -18.29 -2.03
N GLU A 101 10.59 -18.58 -0.91
CA GLU A 101 11.55 -19.69 -0.79
C GLU A 101 10.87 -21.06 -0.85
N ARG A 102 9.57 -21.13 -0.51
CA ARG A 102 8.74 -22.33 -0.65
C ARG A 102 7.97 -22.38 -1.98
N GLU A 103 7.93 -21.29 -2.75
CA GLU A 103 7.11 -21.14 -3.96
C GLU A 103 7.92 -21.33 -5.25
N THR A 104 8.14 -22.59 -5.60
CA THR A 104 7.76 -23.12 -6.93
C THR A 104 6.29 -23.57 -6.93
N ILE A 105 5.47 -23.00 -6.04
CA ILE A 105 4.05 -23.28 -5.90
C ILE A 105 3.35 -22.07 -6.53
N THR A 106 2.97 -22.23 -7.79
CA THR A 106 1.91 -21.42 -8.40
C THR A 106 0.71 -21.48 -7.47
N PHE A 107 0.34 -20.38 -6.82
CA PHE A 107 -0.88 -20.29 -6.02
C PHE A 107 -2.07 -20.52 -6.97
N VAL A 108 -2.60 -21.74 -6.95
CA VAL A 108 -3.79 -22.10 -7.71
C VAL A 108 -5.00 -21.91 -6.81
N ASP A 109 -5.93 -21.07 -7.24
CA ASP A 109 -7.22 -20.90 -6.55
C ASP A 109 -7.98 -22.23 -6.59
N ASP A 110 -8.14 -22.87 -5.43
CA ASP A 110 -8.84 -24.15 -5.27
C ASP A 110 -10.24 -24.10 -5.90
N ARG A 111 -10.92 -22.95 -5.83
CA ARG A 111 -12.25 -22.78 -6.44
C ARG A 111 -12.20 -22.94 -7.96
N LYS A 112 -11.17 -22.39 -8.62
CA LYS A 112 -11.01 -22.52 -10.08
C LYS A 112 -10.64 -23.94 -10.50
N ARG A 113 -9.93 -24.67 -9.64
CA ARG A 113 -9.66 -26.10 -9.85
C ARG A 113 -10.94 -26.93 -9.70
N ASP A 114 -11.74 -26.65 -8.68
CA ASP A 114 -13.01 -27.33 -8.45
C ASP A 114 -14.01 -27.03 -9.59
N GLU A 115 -14.05 -25.78 -10.07
CA GLU A 115 -14.84 -25.40 -11.24
C GLU A 115 -14.38 -26.13 -12.51
N LEU A 116 -13.06 -26.29 -12.72
CA LEU A 116 -12.52 -27.10 -13.82
C LEU A 116 -13.00 -28.54 -13.73
N GLN A 117 -12.88 -29.15 -12.55
CA GLN A 117 -13.31 -30.52 -12.29
C GLN A 117 -14.81 -30.70 -12.58
N GLN A 118 -15.64 -29.74 -12.17
CA GLN A 118 -17.07 -29.75 -12.50
C GLN A 118 -17.33 -29.66 -14.01
N LYS A 119 -16.60 -28.81 -14.75
CA LYS A 119 -16.74 -28.72 -16.21
C LYS A 119 -16.34 -30.03 -16.90
N PHE A 120 -15.28 -30.69 -16.43
CA PHE A 120 -14.83 -31.98 -16.95
C PHE A 120 -15.88 -33.08 -16.80
N THR A 121 -16.75 -33.05 -15.78
CA THR A 121 -17.86 -34.03 -15.65
C THR A 121 -18.88 -33.97 -16.80
N LYS A 122 -18.93 -32.84 -17.53
CA LYS A 122 -19.81 -32.65 -18.69
C LYS A 122 -19.30 -33.38 -19.94
N PHE A 123 -18.09 -33.91 -19.92
CA PHE A 123 -17.53 -34.69 -21.01
C PHE A 123 -17.91 -36.18 -20.89
N GLU A 124 -18.00 -36.85 -22.03
CA GLU A 124 -18.15 -38.30 -22.12
C GLU A 124 -16.81 -39.01 -21.85
N ASP A 125 -15.72 -38.40 -22.31
CA ASP A 125 -14.35 -38.91 -22.17
C ASP A 125 -13.84 -38.83 -20.72
N ASP A 126 -12.86 -39.68 -20.39
CA ASP A 126 -12.18 -39.62 -19.10
C ASP A 126 -11.21 -38.44 -19.04
N MET A 127 -11.73 -37.31 -18.57
CA MET A 127 -10.98 -36.07 -18.41
C MET A 127 -10.12 -36.04 -17.13
N SER A 128 -10.21 -37.07 -16.27
CA SER A 128 -9.49 -37.09 -14.99
C SER A 128 -7.97 -37.09 -15.16
N LEU A 129 -7.48 -37.63 -16.29
CA LEU A 129 -6.08 -37.61 -16.70
C LEU A 129 -5.50 -36.20 -16.86
N PHE A 130 -6.36 -35.21 -17.07
CA PHE A 130 -5.98 -33.81 -17.21
C PHE A 130 -6.15 -33.01 -15.91
N LEU A 131 -6.56 -33.63 -14.80
CA LEU A 131 -6.57 -32.97 -13.51
C LEU A 131 -5.19 -33.07 -12.88
N THR A 132 -4.57 -31.92 -12.65
CA THR A 132 -3.30 -31.82 -11.93
C THR A 132 -3.42 -30.80 -10.82
N GLU A 133 -2.54 -30.87 -9.82
CA GLU A 133 -2.52 -29.91 -8.70
C GLU A 133 -2.32 -28.46 -9.17
N LYS A 134 -1.72 -28.27 -10.35
CA LYS A 134 -1.37 -26.95 -10.89
C LYS A 134 -2.31 -26.44 -11.98
N ARG A 135 -3.23 -27.28 -12.48
CA ARG A 135 -4.13 -26.91 -13.59
C ARG A 135 -5.45 -26.37 -13.06
N TYR A 136 -5.85 -25.20 -13.53
CA TYR A 136 -7.09 -24.55 -13.14
C TYR A 136 -7.80 -23.91 -14.33
N LEU A 137 -9.11 -23.73 -14.20
CA LEU A 137 -9.93 -23.08 -15.22
C LEU A 137 -9.61 -21.58 -15.28
N VAL A 138 -9.29 -21.09 -16.47
CA VAL A 138 -9.18 -19.66 -16.76
C VAL A 138 -10.53 -19.15 -17.26
N ASP A 139 -11.10 -19.81 -18.26
CA ASP A 139 -12.41 -19.45 -18.83
C ASP A 139 -13.09 -20.64 -19.55
N CYS A 140 -14.38 -20.53 -19.80
CA CYS A 140 -15.21 -21.54 -20.46
C CYS A 140 -16.20 -20.84 -21.40
N VAL A 141 -16.08 -21.08 -22.69
CA VAL A 141 -16.94 -20.46 -23.72
C VAL A 141 -17.68 -21.55 -24.48
N GLU A 142 -19.00 -21.37 -24.66
CA GLU A 142 -19.78 -22.18 -25.59
C GLU A 142 -19.72 -21.54 -26.98
N VAL A 143 -19.39 -22.32 -28.00
CA VAL A 143 -19.12 -21.85 -29.37
C VAL A 143 -19.80 -22.75 -30.39
N SER A 144 -20.10 -22.26 -31.58
CA SER A 144 -20.41 -23.12 -32.73
C SER A 144 -19.13 -23.71 -33.30
N VAL A 145 -19.11 -25.03 -33.51
CA VAL A 145 -17.98 -25.75 -34.12
C VAL A 145 -18.48 -26.45 -35.37
N GLU A 146 -17.86 -26.17 -36.50
CA GLU A 146 -18.07 -26.94 -37.73
C GLU A 146 -17.22 -28.21 -37.68
N HIS A 147 -17.88 -29.37 -37.72
CA HIS A 147 -17.20 -30.66 -37.71
C HIS A 147 -17.95 -31.65 -38.60
N ASN A 148 -17.23 -32.28 -39.53
CA ASN A 148 -17.81 -33.17 -40.56
C ASN A 148 -18.94 -32.52 -41.38
N ASN A 149 -18.73 -31.26 -41.83
CA ASN A 149 -19.69 -30.46 -42.61
C ASN A 149 -21.05 -30.23 -41.92
N ALA A 150 -21.08 -30.29 -40.59
CA ALA A 150 -22.25 -29.95 -39.79
C ALA A 150 -21.84 -29.00 -38.66
N GLU A 151 -22.61 -27.92 -38.51
CA GLU A 151 -22.46 -27.02 -37.37
C GLU A 151 -23.05 -27.69 -36.12
N ARG A 152 -22.26 -27.72 -35.05
CA ARG A 152 -22.67 -28.28 -33.75
C ARG A 152 -22.26 -27.32 -32.64
N ASN A 153 -23.03 -27.32 -31.57
CA ASN A 153 -22.63 -26.62 -30.36
C ASN A 153 -21.36 -27.28 -29.80
N GLY A 154 -20.41 -26.49 -29.36
CA GLY A 154 -19.16 -26.92 -28.76
C GLY A 154 -18.83 -26.12 -27.52
N MET A 155 -17.80 -26.56 -26.83
CA MET A 155 -17.29 -25.95 -25.61
C MET A 155 -15.78 -25.84 -25.72
N VAL A 156 -15.28 -24.65 -25.44
CA VAL A 156 -13.86 -24.37 -25.32
C VAL A 156 -13.56 -24.10 -23.85
N LEU A 157 -12.68 -24.90 -23.26
CA LEU A 157 -12.16 -24.69 -21.91
C LEU A 157 -10.74 -24.17 -22.02
N LEU A 158 -10.53 -22.94 -21.53
CA LEU A 158 -9.21 -22.35 -21.38
C LEU A 158 -8.73 -22.66 -19.95
N THR A 159 -7.59 -23.33 -19.84
CA THR A 159 -6.89 -23.50 -18.56
C THR A 159 -5.64 -22.62 -18.55
N ASN A 160 -4.78 -22.77 -17.56
CA ASN A 160 -3.52 -22.03 -17.51
C ASN A 160 -2.44 -22.58 -18.46
N ASP A 161 -2.53 -23.84 -18.88
CA ASP A 161 -1.51 -24.53 -19.67
C ASP A 161 -2.07 -25.27 -20.90
N PHE A 162 -3.34 -25.65 -20.90
CA PHE A 162 -4.01 -26.33 -22.02
C PHE A 162 -5.31 -25.64 -22.47
N LEU A 163 -5.60 -25.78 -23.75
CA LEU A 163 -6.89 -25.49 -24.38
C LEU A 163 -7.60 -26.81 -24.72
N PHE A 164 -8.83 -26.98 -24.23
CA PHE A 164 -9.67 -28.14 -24.54
C PHE A 164 -10.81 -27.72 -25.45
N VAL A 165 -11.05 -28.49 -26.51
CA VAL A 165 -12.17 -28.28 -27.43
C VAL A 165 -13.05 -29.51 -27.41
N GLY A 166 -14.32 -29.32 -27.07
CA GLY A 166 -15.34 -30.37 -27.08
C GLY A 166 -16.50 -30.03 -28.01
N ILE A 167 -17.14 -31.06 -28.56
CA ILE A 167 -18.35 -30.94 -29.37
C ILE A 167 -19.51 -31.58 -28.60
N LYS A 168 -20.63 -30.87 -28.52
CA LYS A 168 -21.84 -31.36 -27.85
C LYS A 168 -22.43 -32.53 -28.64
N ASN A 169 -22.64 -33.64 -27.94
CA ASN A 169 -23.43 -34.77 -28.37
C ASN A 169 -24.83 -34.66 -27.74
N VAL A 170 -25.57 -35.76 -27.58
CA VAL A 170 -26.96 -35.74 -27.06
C VAL A 170 -27.07 -34.99 -25.73
N ASN A 171 -26.29 -35.38 -24.72
CA ASN A 171 -26.38 -34.82 -23.35
C ASN A 171 -25.03 -34.35 -22.77
N LYS A 172 -23.92 -34.74 -23.39
CA LYS A 172 -22.56 -34.48 -22.93
C LYS A 172 -21.68 -34.00 -24.09
N TYR A 173 -20.52 -33.46 -23.76
CA TYR A 173 -19.51 -33.07 -24.75
C TYR A 173 -18.55 -34.24 -25.02
N LYS A 174 -18.24 -34.50 -26.29
CA LYS A 174 -17.14 -35.36 -26.67
C LYS A 174 -15.90 -34.51 -26.91
N LEU A 175 -14.79 -34.89 -26.30
CA LEU A 175 -13.51 -34.22 -26.48
C LEU A 175 -13.05 -34.39 -27.93
N LEU A 176 -12.82 -33.26 -28.60
CA LEU A 176 -12.32 -33.24 -29.97
C LEU A 176 -10.79 -33.19 -29.95
N ASN A 177 -10.23 -32.18 -29.30
CA ASN A 177 -8.78 -31.95 -29.25
C ASN A 177 -8.37 -31.27 -27.94
N VAL A 178 -7.09 -31.46 -27.60
CA VAL A 178 -6.41 -30.79 -26.48
C VAL A 178 -5.11 -30.22 -27.00
N PHE A 179 -4.84 -28.97 -26.67
CA PHE A 179 -3.69 -28.24 -27.18
C PHE A 179 -2.91 -27.61 -26.04
N SER A 180 -1.60 -27.86 -25.98
CA SER A 180 -0.71 -27.11 -25.09
C SER A 180 -0.49 -25.71 -25.67
N TYR A 181 -0.54 -24.67 -24.82
CA TYR A 181 -0.24 -23.31 -25.28
C TYR A 181 1.19 -23.14 -25.80
N ASP A 182 2.11 -24.04 -25.44
CA ASP A 182 3.48 -24.03 -25.96
C ASP A 182 3.55 -24.37 -27.46
N LEU A 183 2.53 -25.03 -28.01
CA LEU A 183 2.49 -25.52 -29.39
C LEU A 183 1.48 -24.78 -30.27
N VAL A 184 0.77 -23.80 -29.72
CA VAL A 184 -0.39 -23.20 -30.36
C VAL A 184 -0.28 -21.70 -30.48
N GLN A 185 -0.46 -21.22 -31.71
CA GLN A 185 -0.66 -19.81 -32.02
C GLN A 185 -2.15 -19.55 -32.20
N MET A 186 -2.68 -18.61 -31.43
CA MET A 186 -4.06 -18.17 -31.52
C MET A 186 -4.10 -16.77 -32.11
N LYS A 187 -4.98 -16.55 -33.10
CA LYS A 187 -5.25 -15.22 -33.66
C LYS A 187 -6.74 -15.06 -33.91
N MET A 188 -7.24 -13.82 -33.80
CA MET A 188 -8.59 -13.48 -34.21
C MET A 188 -8.57 -13.05 -35.68
N GLU A 189 -9.37 -13.68 -36.53
CA GLU A 189 -9.58 -13.30 -37.93
C GLU A 189 -11.06 -13.33 -38.28
N ASN A 190 -11.60 -12.23 -38.79
CA ASN A 190 -12.99 -12.10 -39.24
C ASN A 190 -14.01 -12.61 -38.19
N ASP A 191 -13.83 -12.23 -36.92
CA ASP A 191 -14.62 -12.66 -35.76
C ASP A 191 -14.52 -14.16 -35.39
N TYR A 192 -13.61 -14.91 -36.02
CA TYR A 192 -13.30 -16.28 -35.66
C TYR A 192 -11.98 -16.36 -34.89
N LEU A 193 -11.96 -17.19 -33.84
CA LEU A 193 -10.72 -17.61 -33.20
C LEU A 193 -10.05 -18.68 -34.06
N VAL A 194 -8.94 -18.33 -34.70
CA VAL A 194 -8.13 -19.25 -35.49
C VAL A 194 -7.02 -19.80 -34.61
N VAL A 195 -7.08 -21.11 -34.37
CA VAL A 195 -6.09 -21.87 -33.60
C VAL A 195 -5.19 -22.60 -34.59
N LYS A 196 -3.94 -22.19 -34.70
CA LYS A 196 -2.91 -22.89 -35.50
C LYS A 196 -2.01 -23.66 -34.56
N VAL A 197 -1.85 -24.95 -34.81
CA VAL A 197 -0.85 -25.77 -34.13
C VAL A 197 0.39 -25.76 -35.00
N ASP A 198 1.49 -25.24 -34.45
CA ASP A 198 2.78 -25.32 -35.11
C ASP A 198 3.53 -26.50 -34.49
N PRO A 199 3.71 -27.63 -35.20
CA PRO A 199 4.41 -28.78 -34.64
C PRO A 199 5.90 -28.44 -34.53
N ILE A 200 6.28 -27.85 -33.39
CA ILE A 200 7.66 -27.62 -32.94
C ILE A 200 8.51 -26.91 -34.01
N CYS A 201 8.56 -25.58 -33.97
CA CYS A 201 9.81 -24.89 -34.27
C CYS A 201 10.81 -25.31 -33.19
N LEU A 202 11.52 -26.42 -33.41
CA LEU A 202 12.79 -26.65 -32.72
C LEU A 202 13.59 -25.42 -33.11
N ALA A 203 13.80 -24.52 -32.16
CA ALA A 203 14.66 -23.37 -32.37
C ALA A 203 16.00 -23.93 -32.84
N ASP A 204 16.28 -23.78 -34.14
CA ASP A 204 17.64 -23.81 -34.63
C ASP A 204 18.38 -22.76 -33.81
N SER A 205 19.20 -23.26 -32.91
CA SER A 205 20.17 -22.50 -32.15
C SER A 205 21.00 -21.64 -33.12
N TRP A 206 20.90 -20.33 -32.98
CA TRP A 206 21.88 -19.34 -33.42
C TRP A 206 22.38 -18.59 -32.20
#